data_AF-A0A662BQ49-F1
#
_entry.id   AF-A0A662BQ49-F1
#
_cell.length_a   1.000
_cell.length_b   1.000
_cell.length_c   1.000
_cell.angle_alpha   90.00
_cell.angle_beta   90.00
_cell.angle_gamma   90.00
#
_symmetry.space_group_name_H-M   'P 1'
#
loop_
_entity.id
_entity.type
_entity.pdbx_description
1 polymer ?
#
loop_
_entity_poly.entity_id
_entity_poly.type
_entity_poly.pdbx_seq_one_letter_code
_entity_poly.pdbx_strand_id
1 'polypeptide(L)'
;MKFTKEVIEMIKTFMINNVSNNPNTLTSITCSHFQITKPTVYKYINELVEDKIIERLGSNRSPNYQLVETVYNWKYENNHLEEDILWSKDVAPLLKDIKSNVKEVCQYGYTEMVNNVIDHSESDILTIQLSVDYLNLKIQVSDSGIGIFEKIKTTLGLEHPKQAILELAKGKFTSDPENHSGEGIFFTSRVFDTFLIFSHQLRFIGFGNDDGFLFDERSDLPGTTVHMEIKKDSATLLKEIFDEYADPDKDPSFHKTRIPVELMQHEGESLLSRSQAKRLISRFDRFTEVILDFKDVTQIGQAFADEIFRVFTNKHPDVHLVTINTSTDVSNMIKRVQSTK
;
A
#
# COMPACT_ATOMS: atom_id res chain seq x y z
N MET A 1 35.74 3.04 28.93
CA MET A 1 34.50 3.54 29.54
C MET A 1 33.43 2.45 29.37
N LYS A 2 32.70 2.09 30.42
CA LYS A 2 31.64 1.08 30.34
C LYS A 2 30.32 1.80 30.13
N PHE A 3 29.70 1.62 28.97
CA PHE A 3 28.38 2.19 28.69
C PHE A 3 27.32 1.55 29.58
N THR A 4 26.28 2.31 29.92
CA THR A 4 25.08 1.77 30.58
C THR A 4 24.35 0.84 29.61
N LYS A 5 23.50 -0.06 30.13
CA LYS A 5 22.70 -0.95 29.28
C LYS A 5 21.83 -0.17 28.30
N GLU A 6 21.18 0.89 28.77
CA GLU A 6 20.34 1.79 27.95
C GLU A 6 21.11 2.36 26.75
N VAL A 7 22.33 2.85 26.96
CA VAL A 7 23.17 3.39 25.87
C VAL A 7 23.56 2.30 24.87
N ILE A 8 23.84 1.09 25.35
CA ILE A 8 24.15 -0.06 24.47
C ILE A 8 22.94 -0.40 23.60
N GLU A 9 21.75 -0.46 24.18
CA GLU A 9 20.52 -0.72 23.44
C GLU A 9 20.25 0.38 22.41
N MET A 10 20.42 1.66 22.77
CA MET A 10 20.30 2.76 21.80
C MET A 10 21.26 2.61 20.62
N ILE A 11 22.51 2.22 20.88
CA ILE A 11 23.52 1.99 19.83
C ILE A 11 23.09 0.81 18.93
N LYS A 12 22.62 -0.30 19.51
CA LYS A 12 22.13 -1.46 18.77
C LYS A 12 20.90 -1.13 17.93
N THR A 13 19.89 -0.48 18.51
CA THR A 13 18.68 -0.01 17.79
C THR A 13 19.04 0.91 16.64
N PHE A 14 19.98 1.84 16.83
CA PHE A 14 20.47 2.69 15.74
C PHE A 14 21.09 1.86 14.61
N MET A 15 21.91 0.86 14.92
CA MET A 15 22.51 -0.01 13.91
C MET A 15 21.46 -0.81 13.13
N ILE A 16 20.52 -1.43 13.85
CA ILE A 16 19.42 -2.21 13.27
C ILE A 16 18.57 -1.34 12.33
N ASN A 17 18.22 -0.11 12.73
CA ASN A 17 17.39 0.78 11.90
C ASN A 17 18.12 1.34 10.67
N ASN A 18 19.45 1.33 10.64
CA ASN A 18 20.23 1.94 9.57
C ASN A 18 20.93 0.94 8.66
N VAL A 19 20.97 -0.36 9.01
CA VAL A 19 21.74 -1.37 8.29
C VAL A 19 21.30 -1.52 6.83
N SER A 20 19.99 -1.57 6.56
CA SER A 20 19.45 -1.78 5.21
C SER A 20 19.83 -0.66 4.23
N ASN A 21 19.89 0.59 4.71
CA ASN A 21 20.27 1.75 3.90
C ASN A 21 21.78 2.00 3.84
N ASN A 22 22.55 1.38 4.74
CA ASN A 22 23.98 1.63 4.90
C ASN A 22 24.79 0.32 5.03
N PRO A 23 24.59 -0.67 4.15
CA PRO A 23 25.15 -2.01 4.32
C PRO A 23 26.69 -2.01 4.39
N ASN A 24 27.33 -1.09 3.66
CA ASN A 24 28.79 -0.96 3.58
C ASN A 24 29.38 0.10 4.54
N THR A 25 28.54 0.98 5.08
CA THR A 25 28.95 2.16 5.84
C THR A 25 28.41 2.17 7.28
N LEU A 26 27.71 1.11 7.71
CA LEU A 26 27.11 0.98 9.04
C LEU A 26 28.09 1.32 10.17
N THR A 27 29.32 0.81 10.09
CA THR A 27 30.34 1.07 11.10
C THR A 27 30.71 2.55 11.17
N SER A 28 30.94 3.19 10.02
CA SER A 28 31.32 4.61 9.95
C SER A 28 30.20 5.53 10.45
N ILE A 29 28.96 5.30 10.06
CA ILE A 29 27.83 6.14 10.49
C ILE A 29 27.60 6.01 12.00
N THR A 30 27.76 4.81 12.55
CA THR A 30 27.57 4.56 14.00
C THR A 30 28.69 5.20 14.82
N CYS A 31 29.94 5.13 14.35
CA CYS A 31 31.06 5.82 14.99
C CYS A 31 30.82 7.34 15.03
N SER A 32 30.40 7.94 13.92
CA SER A 32 30.15 9.38 13.82
C SER A 32 28.97 9.82 14.69
N HIS A 33 27.87 9.05 14.70
CA HIS A 33 26.66 9.41 15.44
C HIS A 33 26.87 9.38 16.96
N PHE A 34 27.50 8.32 17.48
CA PHE A 34 27.71 8.16 18.92
C PHE A 34 29.07 8.65 19.43
N GLN A 35 29.93 9.15 18.54
CA GLN A 35 31.31 9.55 18.85
C GLN A 35 32.11 8.43 19.54
N ILE A 36 31.94 7.20 19.06
CA ILE A 36 32.60 5.99 19.61
C ILE A 36 33.61 5.40 18.62
N THR A 37 34.51 4.58 19.15
CA THR A 37 35.60 3.96 18.36
C THR A 37 35.09 2.80 17.51
N LYS A 38 35.73 2.54 16.36
CA LYS A 38 35.42 1.38 15.50
C LYS A 38 35.44 0.03 16.25
N PRO A 39 36.42 -0.26 17.13
CA PRO A 39 36.40 -1.50 17.92
C PRO A 39 35.15 -1.65 18.80
N THR A 40 34.65 -0.54 19.38
CA THR A 40 33.40 -0.54 20.15
C THR A 40 32.21 -0.90 19.27
N VAL A 41 32.12 -0.32 18.07
CA VAL A 41 31.04 -0.63 17.12
C VAL A 41 31.12 -2.09 16.65
N TYR A 42 32.32 -2.59 16.32
CA TYR A 42 32.50 -3.98 15.91
C TYR A 42 32.08 -4.97 16.99
N LYS A 43 32.33 -4.66 18.26
CA LYS A 43 31.84 -5.48 19.37
C LYS A 43 30.32 -5.62 19.32
N TYR A 44 29.59 -4.51 19.20
CA TYR A 44 28.12 -4.54 19.16
C TYR A 44 27.55 -5.14 17.88
N ILE A 45 28.22 -4.94 16.73
CA ILE A 45 27.86 -5.66 15.50
C ILE A 45 28.02 -7.16 15.69
N ASN A 46 29.13 -7.63 16.29
CA ASN A 46 29.33 -9.05 16.54
C ASN A 46 28.27 -9.62 17.48
N GLU A 47 27.88 -8.89 18.53
CA GLU A 47 26.75 -9.29 19.40
C GLU A 47 25.45 -9.43 18.57
N LEU A 48 25.13 -8.46 17.70
CA LEU A 48 23.95 -8.56 16.82
C LEU A 48 24.03 -9.72 15.81
N VAL A 49 25.23 -10.11 15.40
CA VAL A 49 25.46 -11.27 14.53
C VAL A 49 25.30 -12.58 15.30
N GLU A 50 25.82 -12.66 16.53
CA GLU A 50 25.65 -13.79 17.43
C GLU A 50 24.17 -14.00 17.79
N ASP A 51 23.44 -12.91 18.01
CA ASP A 51 21.99 -12.88 18.25
C ASP A 51 21.15 -13.17 16.98
N LYS A 52 21.78 -13.36 15.81
CA LYS A 52 21.15 -13.57 14.50
C LYS A 52 20.17 -12.47 14.09
N ILE A 53 20.45 -11.23 14.50
CA ILE A 53 19.69 -10.04 14.10
C ILE A 53 20.25 -9.46 12.80
N ILE A 54 21.57 -9.42 12.67
CA ILE A 54 22.30 -8.95 11.49
C ILE A 54 23.19 -10.07 10.98
N GLU A 55 23.39 -10.16 9.67
CA GLU A 55 24.43 -11.00 9.07
C GLU A 55 25.38 -10.17 8.21
N ARG A 56 26.53 -10.77 7.89
CA ARG A 56 27.55 -10.16 7.04
C ARG A 56 27.81 -11.03 5.81
N LEU A 57 27.34 -10.58 4.66
CA LEU A 57 27.55 -11.26 3.37
C LEU A 57 28.89 -10.88 2.70
N GLY A 58 29.44 -9.71 3.07
CA GLY A 58 30.67 -9.16 2.48
C GLY A 58 31.98 -9.60 3.15
N SER A 59 33.10 -9.27 2.51
CA SER A 59 34.44 -9.46 3.07
C SER A 59 34.76 -8.46 4.19
N ASN A 60 35.84 -8.69 4.96
CA ASN A 60 36.28 -7.75 6.01
C ASN A 60 36.57 -6.33 5.47
N ARG A 61 37.00 -6.19 4.20
CA ARG A 61 37.39 -4.90 3.60
C ARG A 61 36.22 -4.16 2.94
N SER A 62 35.18 -4.89 2.59
CA SER A 62 33.92 -4.35 2.04
C SER A 62 32.79 -5.10 2.74
N PRO A 63 32.55 -4.80 4.03
CA PRO A 63 31.50 -5.48 4.77
C PRO A 63 30.16 -5.13 4.11
N ASN A 64 29.29 -6.11 3.95
CA ASN A 64 27.93 -5.91 3.50
C ASN A 64 27.04 -6.50 4.58
N TYR A 65 26.54 -5.64 5.47
CA TYR A 65 25.66 -6.02 6.57
C TYR A 65 24.20 -5.90 6.14
N GLN A 66 23.37 -6.84 6.59
CA GLN A 66 21.92 -6.81 6.41
C GLN A 66 21.20 -7.44 7.61
N LEU A 67 19.92 -7.16 7.79
CA LEU A 67 19.11 -7.89 8.75
C LEU A 67 18.99 -9.35 8.30
N VAL A 68 19.02 -10.27 9.27
CA VAL A 68 18.71 -11.67 9.00
C VAL A 68 17.21 -11.76 8.75
N GLU A 69 16.83 -12.23 7.57
CA GLU A 69 15.44 -12.44 7.18
C GLU A 69 15.14 -13.95 7.15
N THR A 70 14.07 -14.35 7.83
CA THR A 70 13.54 -15.71 7.73
C THR A 70 12.38 -15.71 6.76
N VAL A 71 12.47 -16.53 5.72
CA VAL A 71 11.48 -16.60 4.63
C VAL A 71 10.77 -17.94 4.65
N TYR A 72 9.44 -17.90 4.64
CA TYR A 72 8.54 -19.05 4.54
C TYR A 72 7.78 -18.95 3.22
N ASN A 73 7.70 -20.06 2.49
CA ASN A 73 7.00 -20.11 1.21
C ASN A 73 6.00 -21.26 1.21
N TRP A 74 4.79 -20.97 0.77
CA TRP A 74 3.74 -21.95 0.55
C TRP A 74 3.21 -21.84 -0.87
N LYS A 75 2.82 -22.98 -1.41
CA LYS A 75 2.21 -23.11 -2.73
C LYS A 75 1.01 -24.03 -2.60
N TYR A 76 -0.14 -23.57 -3.06
CA TYR A 76 -1.40 -24.30 -3.00
C TYR A 76 -1.98 -24.44 -4.40
N GLU A 77 -2.64 -25.58 -4.65
CA GLU A 77 -3.59 -25.70 -5.76
C GLU A 77 -4.84 -24.91 -5.37
N ASN A 78 -5.27 -24.01 -6.24
CA ASN A 78 -6.42 -23.14 -6.00
C ASN A 78 -7.73 -23.91 -6.24
N ASN A 79 -8.03 -24.84 -5.33
CA ASN A 79 -9.19 -25.70 -5.40
C ASN A 79 -9.78 -25.89 -3.99
N HIS A 80 -10.95 -25.30 -3.75
CA HIS A 80 -11.65 -25.34 -2.46
C HIS A 80 -10.76 -24.92 -1.28
N LEU A 81 -9.98 -23.85 -1.46
CA LEU A 81 -9.20 -23.24 -0.39
C LEU A 81 -10.10 -22.33 0.46
N GLU A 82 -9.77 -22.26 1.76
CA GLU A 82 -10.37 -21.34 2.72
C GLU A 82 -9.22 -20.56 3.37
N GLU A 83 -9.23 -19.24 3.19
CA GLU A 83 -8.18 -18.31 3.58
C GLU A 83 -7.91 -18.30 5.08
N ASP A 84 -8.95 -18.44 5.89
CA ASP A 84 -8.87 -18.45 7.35
C ASP A 84 -8.22 -19.74 7.87
N ILE A 85 -8.47 -20.87 7.20
CA ILE A 85 -7.83 -22.15 7.47
C ILE A 85 -6.33 -22.06 7.15
N LEU A 86 -5.97 -21.53 5.97
CA LEU A 86 -4.57 -21.34 5.58
C LEU A 86 -3.82 -20.43 6.55
N TRP A 87 -4.42 -19.30 6.92
CA TRP A 87 -3.86 -18.39 7.93
C TRP A 87 -3.60 -19.09 9.25
N SER A 88 -4.63 -19.75 9.80
CA SER A 88 -4.59 -20.37 11.13
C SER A 88 -3.57 -21.50 11.22
N LYS A 89 -3.43 -22.27 10.14
CA LYS A 89 -2.53 -23.41 10.04
C LYS A 89 -1.08 -23.00 9.85
N ASP A 90 -0.82 -22.12 8.89
CA ASP A 90 0.53 -21.92 8.34
C ASP A 90 1.19 -20.62 8.83
N VAL A 91 0.44 -19.51 8.93
CA VAL A 91 1.01 -18.18 9.20
C VAL A 91 0.88 -17.77 10.67
N ALA A 92 -0.31 -17.94 11.25
CA ALA A 92 -0.61 -17.51 12.62
C ALA A 92 0.33 -18.10 13.70
N PRO A 93 0.79 -19.36 13.61
CA PRO A 93 1.74 -19.93 14.57
C PRO A 93 3.12 -19.26 14.56
N LEU A 94 3.53 -18.70 13.41
CA LEU A 94 4.82 -18.03 13.24
C LEU A 94 4.82 -16.60 13.81
N LEU A 95 3.64 -16.01 14.02
CA LEU A 95 3.46 -14.65 14.52
C LEU A 95 3.01 -14.58 15.99
N LYS A 96 3.30 -15.63 16.78
CA LYS A 96 2.85 -15.73 18.19
C LYS A 96 3.42 -14.65 19.12
N ASP A 97 4.63 -14.16 18.83
CA ASP A 97 5.36 -13.19 19.66
C ASP A 97 5.23 -11.75 19.14
N ILE A 98 4.37 -11.53 18.14
CA ILE A 98 4.09 -10.22 17.54
C ILE A 98 2.97 -9.52 18.30
N LYS A 99 3.00 -8.18 18.35
CA LYS A 99 1.92 -7.38 18.94
C LYS A 99 0.56 -7.73 18.31
N SER A 100 -0.50 -7.75 19.11
CA SER A 100 -1.83 -8.15 18.66
C SER A 100 -2.36 -7.28 17.52
N ASN A 101 -2.19 -5.96 17.60
CA ASN A 101 -2.63 -5.03 16.55
C ASN A 101 -1.93 -5.29 15.21
N VAL A 102 -0.63 -5.57 15.22
CA VAL A 102 0.12 -5.91 14.00
C VAL A 102 -0.34 -7.27 13.45
N LYS A 103 -0.59 -8.25 14.33
CA LYS A 103 -1.12 -9.56 13.93
C LYS A 103 -2.51 -9.45 13.30
N GLU A 104 -3.38 -8.60 13.83
CA GLU A 104 -4.72 -8.32 13.27
C GLU A 104 -4.62 -7.70 11.88
N VAL A 105 -3.74 -6.72 11.68
CA VAL A 105 -3.48 -6.13 10.35
C VAL A 105 -2.96 -7.18 9.37
N CYS A 106 -1.97 -7.99 9.79
CA CYS A 106 -1.45 -9.07 8.96
C CYS A 106 -2.53 -10.11 8.60
N GLN A 107 -3.38 -10.48 9.56
CA GLN A 107 -4.48 -11.42 9.33
C GLN A 107 -5.45 -10.86 8.30
N TYR A 108 -5.92 -9.63 8.50
CA TYR A 108 -6.86 -8.98 7.61
C TYR A 108 -6.32 -8.88 6.18
N GLY A 109 -5.11 -8.34 6.01
CA GLY A 109 -4.52 -8.21 4.67
C GLY A 109 -4.27 -9.56 4.00
N TYR A 110 -3.82 -10.55 4.77
CA TYR A 110 -3.64 -11.91 4.25
C TYR A 110 -4.95 -12.49 3.73
N THR A 111 -6.02 -12.47 4.54
CA THR A 111 -7.29 -13.10 4.17
C THR A 111 -7.94 -12.39 2.99
N GLU A 112 -7.93 -11.06 2.96
CA GLU A 112 -8.45 -10.29 1.82
C GLU A 112 -7.70 -10.59 0.52
N MET A 113 -6.36 -10.68 0.56
CA MET A 113 -5.58 -10.92 -0.65
C MET A 113 -5.66 -12.38 -1.12
N VAL A 114 -5.74 -13.34 -0.19
CA VAL A 114 -5.95 -14.76 -0.54
C VAL A 114 -7.34 -14.98 -1.14
N ASN A 115 -8.39 -14.38 -0.57
CA ASN A 115 -9.73 -14.42 -1.16
C ASN A 115 -9.78 -13.83 -2.57
N ASN A 116 -9.14 -12.68 -2.79
CA ASN A 116 -9.04 -12.12 -4.14
C ASN A 116 -8.38 -13.10 -5.14
N VAL A 117 -7.39 -13.89 -4.72
CA VAL A 117 -6.81 -14.92 -5.58
C VAL A 117 -7.81 -16.05 -5.82
N ILE A 118 -8.44 -16.57 -4.77
CA ILE A 118 -9.41 -17.67 -4.86
C ILE A 118 -10.57 -17.32 -5.80
N ASP A 119 -11.15 -16.13 -5.64
CA ASP A 119 -12.42 -15.75 -6.28
C ASP A 119 -12.25 -15.07 -7.64
N HIS A 120 -11.12 -14.39 -7.87
CA HIS A 120 -11.00 -13.47 -9.02
C HIS A 120 -9.79 -13.70 -9.92
N SER A 121 -8.76 -14.44 -9.49
CA SER A 121 -7.53 -14.58 -10.30
C SER A 121 -7.69 -15.43 -11.55
N GLU A 122 -8.59 -16.42 -11.55
CA GLU A 122 -8.65 -17.50 -12.54
C GLU A 122 -7.34 -18.32 -12.61
N SER A 123 -6.54 -18.31 -11.53
CA SER A 123 -5.29 -19.06 -11.46
C SER A 123 -5.48 -20.41 -10.77
N ASP A 124 -4.81 -21.45 -11.29
CA ASP A 124 -4.77 -22.78 -10.66
C ASP A 124 -3.85 -22.83 -9.42
N ILE A 125 -3.00 -21.81 -9.23
CA ILE A 125 -1.93 -21.84 -8.24
C ILE A 125 -1.90 -20.54 -7.46
N LEU A 126 -1.97 -20.67 -6.13
CA LEU A 126 -1.71 -19.61 -5.17
C LEU A 126 -0.33 -19.81 -4.54
N THR A 127 0.51 -18.78 -4.54
CA THR A 127 1.78 -18.76 -3.83
C THR A 127 1.76 -17.69 -2.75
N ILE A 128 2.25 -18.03 -1.56
CA ILE A 128 2.32 -17.14 -0.42
C ILE A 128 3.75 -17.14 0.11
N GLN A 129 4.28 -15.95 0.37
CA GLN A 129 5.54 -15.78 1.08
C GLN A 129 5.34 -14.93 2.33
N LEU A 130 5.89 -15.39 3.45
CA LEU A 130 6.06 -14.60 4.66
C LEU A 130 7.55 -14.40 4.90
N SER A 131 7.98 -13.15 4.97
CA SER A 131 9.36 -12.80 5.34
C SER A 131 9.36 -12.03 6.65
N VAL A 132 10.21 -12.46 7.57
CA VAL A 132 10.30 -11.91 8.93
C VAL A 132 11.74 -11.54 9.21
N ASP A 133 12.01 -10.25 9.39
CA ASP A 133 13.30 -9.75 9.88
C ASP A 133 13.13 -9.17 11.30
N TYR A 134 14.14 -8.51 11.87
CA TYR A 134 14.02 -7.94 13.22
C TYR A 134 12.98 -6.81 13.33
N LEU A 135 12.82 -6.01 12.28
CA LEU A 135 11.99 -4.80 12.25
C LEU A 135 10.62 -5.03 11.61
N ASN A 136 10.55 -5.83 10.56
CA ASN A 136 9.41 -5.87 9.65
C ASN A 136 8.82 -7.28 9.50
N LEU A 137 7.55 -7.29 9.11
CA LEU A 137 6.84 -8.44 8.57
C LEU A 137 6.42 -8.10 7.13
N LYS A 138 6.73 -8.99 6.20
CA LYS A 138 6.35 -8.86 4.80
C LYS A 138 5.53 -10.08 4.40
N ILE A 139 4.39 -9.84 3.78
CA ILE A 139 3.53 -10.87 3.20
C ILE A 139 3.44 -10.60 1.71
N GLN A 140 3.69 -11.63 0.90
CA GLN A 140 3.41 -11.61 -0.52
C GLN A 140 2.37 -12.68 -0.85
N VAL A 141 1.38 -12.29 -1.64
CA VAL A 141 0.33 -13.18 -2.17
C VAL A 141 0.39 -13.06 -3.69
N SER A 142 0.61 -14.18 -4.37
CA SER A 142 0.85 -14.24 -5.80
C SER A 142 -0.01 -15.29 -6.50
N ASP A 143 -0.55 -14.92 -7.64
CA ASP A 143 -1.22 -15.79 -8.60
C ASP A 143 -0.56 -15.70 -9.99
N SER A 144 -0.87 -16.63 -10.89
CA SER A 144 -0.44 -16.59 -12.29
C SER A 144 -1.63 -16.51 -13.25
N GLY A 145 -2.70 -15.84 -12.80
CA GLY A 145 -3.96 -15.70 -13.51
C GLY A 145 -4.00 -14.53 -14.49
N ILE A 146 -5.20 -13.98 -14.71
CA ILE A 146 -5.44 -12.89 -15.69
C ILE A 146 -4.73 -11.57 -15.35
N GLY A 147 -4.41 -11.35 -14.08
CA GLY A 147 -3.85 -10.09 -13.61
C GLY A 147 -4.92 -9.03 -13.31
N ILE A 148 -4.79 -8.38 -12.16
CA ILE A 148 -5.82 -7.46 -11.63
C ILE A 148 -6.12 -6.26 -12.55
N PHE A 149 -5.10 -5.64 -13.15
CA PHE A 149 -5.33 -4.47 -14.00
C PHE A 149 -6.03 -4.84 -15.31
N GLU A 150 -5.70 -5.99 -15.90
CA GLU A 150 -6.37 -6.47 -17.10
C GLU A 150 -7.81 -6.89 -16.76
N LYS A 151 -8.04 -7.59 -15.64
CA LYS A 151 -9.39 -7.93 -15.16
C LYS A 151 -10.27 -6.69 -15.02
N ILE A 152 -9.80 -5.67 -14.31
CA ILE A 152 -10.56 -4.41 -14.11
C ILE A 152 -10.83 -3.73 -15.45
N LYS A 153 -9.83 -3.65 -16.32
CA LYS A 153 -9.96 -3.05 -17.65
C LYS A 153 -11.03 -3.77 -18.47
N THR A 154 -10.99 -5.11 -18.54
CA THR A 154 -11.97 -5.90 -19.29
C THR A 154 -13.37 -5.74 -18.70
N THR A 155 -13.51 -5.80 -17.37
CA THR A 155 -14.82 -5.65 -16.69
C THR A 155 -15.46 -4.28 -16.90
N LEU A 156 -14.66 -3.21 -16.91
CA LEU A 156 -15.16 -1.83 -17.04
C LEU A 156 -15.09 -1.28 -18.47
N GLY A 157 -14.55 -2.04 -19.43
CA GLY A 157 -14.35 -1.58 -20.81
C GLY A 157 -13.38 -0.40 -20.90
N LEU A 158 -12.34 -0.38 -20.05
CA LEU A 158 -11.35 0.70 -20.03
C LEU A 158 -10.43 0.61 -21.25
N GLU A 159 -9.95 1.77 -21.72
CA GLU A 159 -9.06 1.83 -22.89
C GLU A 159 -7.66 1.30 -22.57
N HIS A 160 -7.19 1.52 -21.33
CA HIS A 160 -5.82 1.18 -20.92
C HIS A 160 -5.79 0.61 -19.50
N PRO A 161 -4.96 -0.43 -19.21
CA PRO A 161 -4.89 -1.04 -17.86
C PRO A 161 -4.51 -0.05 -16.76
N LYS A 162 -3.72 0.98 -17.08
CA LYS A 162 -3.37 2.07 -16.15
C LYS A 162 -4.59 2.81 -15.57
N GLN A 163 -5.72 2.83 -16.30
CA GLN A 163 -6.96 3.43 -15.81
C GLN A 163 -7.60 2.64 -14.65
N ALA A 164 -7.25 1.35 -14.48
CA ALA A 164 -7.76 0.51 -13.40
C ALA A 164 -7.35 1.00 -12.00
N ILE A 165 -6.26 1.75 -11.89
CA ILE A 165 -5.73 2.23 -10.60
C ILE A 165 -6.65 3.25 -9.96
N LEU A 166 -7.24 4.12 -10.77
CA LEU A 166 -8.26 5.03 -10.31
C LEU A 166 -9.43 4.26 -9.69
N GLU A 167 -9.78 3.11 -10.27
CA GLU A 167 -10.89 2.29 -9.81
C GLU A 167 -10.56 1.56 -8.50
N LEU A 168 -9.30 1.13 -8.31
CA LEU A 168 -8.78 0.64 -7.04
C LEU A 168 -8.71 1.75 -5.97
N ALA A 169 -8.26 2.94 -6.35
CA ALA A 169 -8.11 4.08 -5.45
C ALA A 169 -9.46 4.56 -4.90
N LYS A 170 -10.51 4.54 -5.72
CA LYS A 170 -11.89 4.83 -5.31
C LYS A 170 -12.41 3.84 -4.27
N GLY A 171 -12.05 2.56 -4.38
CA GLY A 171 -12.69 1.46 -3.64
C GLY A 171 -14.07 1.09 -4.20
N LYS A 172 -14.80 0.21 -3.49
CA LYS A 172 -16.13 -0.31 -3.87
C LYS A 172 -16.20 -0.86 -5.30
N PHE A 173 -15.11 -1.47 -5.74
CA PHE A 173 -15.05 -2.12 -7.04
C PHE A 173 -14.91 -3.62 -6.85
N THR A 174 -15.78 -4.37 -7.51
CA THR A 174 -15.77 -5.82 -7.58
C THR A 174 -16.37 -6.24 -8.92
N SER A 175 -15.86 -7.31 -9.51
CA SER A 175 -16.50 -7.96 -10.66
C SER A 175 -17.69 -8.85 -10.26
N ASP A 176 -17.85 -9.13 -8.96
CA ASP A 176 -18.92 -9.95 -8.40
C ASP A 176 -19.53 -9.26 -7.16
N PRO A 177 -20.51 -8.37 -7.36
CA PRO A 177 -21.16 -7.61 -6.29
C PRO A 177 -22.16 -8.43 -5.47
N GLU A 178 -22.53 -9.65 -5.89
CA GLU A 178 -23.43 -10.51 -5.11
C GLU A 178 -22.69 -11.16 -3.95
N ASN A 179 -21.39 -11.46 -4.13
CA ASN A 179 -20.57 -12.14 -3.14
C ASN A 179 -19.52 -11.24 -2.47
N HIS A 180 -19.16 -10.09 -3.07
CA HIS A 180 -18.10 -9.21 -2.55
C HIS A 180 -18.50 -7.75 -2.48
N SER A 181 -18.01 -7.03 -1.47
CA SER A 181 -18.22 -5.58 -1.32
C SER A 181 -17.28 -4.73 -2.19
N GLY A 182 -16.14 -5.30 -2.61
CA GLY A 182 -15.11 -4.57 -3.36
C GLY A 182 -14.28 -3.61 -2.50
N GLU A 183 -14.17 -3.89 -1.20
CA GLU A 183 -13.53 -3.03 -0.21
C GLU A 183 -12.15 -3.53 0.24
N GLY A 184 -11.87 -4.82 0.07
CA GLY A 184 -10.68 -5.50 0.59
C GLY A 184 -9.35 -4.83 0.24
N ILE A 185 -9.10 -4.61 -1.05
CA ILE A 185 -7.88 -3.94 -1.51
C ILE A 185 -7.78 -2.51 -0.99
N PHE A 186 -8.91 -1.79 -0.92
CA PHE A 186 -8.94 -0.40 -0.47
C PHE A 186 -8.46 -0.27 0.97
N PHE A 187 -9.01 -1.07 1.88
CA PHE A 187 -8.62 -1.07 3.29
C PHE A 187 -7.23 -1.68 3.50
N THR A 188 -6.93 -2.80 2.83
CA THR A 188 -5.61 -3.45 2.93
C THR A 188 -4.50 -2.49 2.51
N SER A 189 -4.71 -1.71 1.43
CA SER A 189 -3.71 -0.74 0.97
C SER A 189 -3.41 0.41 1.94
N ARG A 190 -4.24 0.60 2.97
CA ARG A 190 -4.16 1.70 3.96
C ARG A 190 -3.72 1.27 5.35
N VAL A 191 -3.76 -0.01 5.66
CA VAL A 191 -3.39 -0.54 6.99
C VAL A 191 -1.92 -0.97 7.07
N PHE A 192 -1.28 -1.24 5.93
CA PHE A 192 0.14 -1.58 5.86
C PHE A 192 1.00 -0.35 5.64
N ASP A 193 2.23 -0.37 6.18
CA ASP A 193 3.21 0.69 5.96
C ASP A 193 3.61 0.75 4.47
N THR A 194 3.77 -0.42 3.83
CA THR A 194 3.96 -0.52 2.38
C THR A 194 2.94 -1.48 1.79
N PHE A 195 2.30 -1.07 0.70
CA PHE A 195 1.44 -1.91 -0.11
C PHE A 195 1.82 -1.75 -1.58
N LEU A 196 2.08 -2.84 -2.29
CA LEU A 196 2.41 -2.83 -3.72
C LEU A 196 1.58 -3.90 -4.44
N ILE A 197 1.17 -3.61 -5.66
CA ILE A 197 0.58 -4.58 -6.58
C ILE A 197 1.45 -4.61 -7.84
N PHE A 198 1.93 -5.79 -8.19
CA PHE A 198 2.60 -6.06 -9.46
C PHE A 198 1.67 -6.91 -10.32
N SER A 199 1.42 -6.49 -11.54
CA SER A 199 0.66 -7.29 -12.50
C SER A 199 1.05 -6.90 -13.91
N HIS A 200 1.50 -7.87 -14.69
CA HIS A 200 2.10 -7.68 -15.99
C HIS A 200 3.23 -6.63 -15.96
N GLN A 201 3.13 -5.60 -16.79
CA GLN A 201 4.10 -4.51 -16.90
C GLN A 201 3.75 -3.32 -15.99
N LEU A 202 2.86 -3.50 -15.01
CA LEU A 202 2.41 -2.42 -14.15
C LEU A 202 2.70 -2.73 -12.69
N ARG A 203 3.21 -1.71 -11.98
CA ARG A 203 3.37 -1.70 -10.53
C ARG A 203 2.60 -0.54 -9.93
N PHE A 204 1.62 -0.84 -9.10
CA PHE A 204 0.94 0.13 -8.25
C PHE A 204 1.54 0.13 -6.86
N ILE A 205 1.77 1.33 -6.32
CA ILE A 205 2.15 1.57 -4.93
C ILE A 205 0.90 2.09 -4.23
N GLY A 206 0.44 1.40 -3.19
CA GLY A 206 -0.78 1.72 -2.44
C GLY A 206 -0.61 2.85 -1.42
N PHE A 207 -1.70 3.12 -0.71
CA PHE A 207 -1.88 4.31 0.12
C PHE A 207 -1.46 4.08 1.59
N GLY A 208 -0.16 3.92 1.82
CA GLY A 208 0.45 3.93 3.18
C GLY A 208 1.63 4.90 3.32
N ASN A 209 2.18 5.38 2.19
CA ASN A 209 3.48 6.08 2.12
C ASN A 209 3.45 7.39 1.32
N ASP A 210 2.35 8.15 1.40
CA ASP A 210 2.02 9.25 0.47
C ASP A 210 1.55 8.75 -0.91
N ASP A 211 0.26 8.99 -1.16
CA ASP A 211 -0.44 9.08 -2.45
C ASP A 211 0.03 8.10 -3.53
N GLY A 212 -0.66 6.95 -3.62
CA GLY A 212 -0.31 5.84 -4.48
C GLY A 212 0.08 6.21 -5.92
N PHE A 213 1.10 5.53 -6.43
CA PHE A 213 1.75 5.80 -7.71
C PHE A 213 1.75 4.57 -8.62
N LEU A 214 1.81 4.79 -9.93
CA LEU A 214 1.98 3.73 -10.92
C LEU A 214 3.31 3.85 -11.65
N PHE A 215 4.00 2.73 -11.77
CA PHE A 215 5.23 2.61 -12.56
C PHE A 215 5.09 1.53 -13.62
N ASP A 216 5.72 1.74 -14.77
CA ASP A 216 5.94 0.69 -15.75
C ASP A 216 7.07 -0.22 -15.24
N GLU A 217 6.82 -1.53 -15.27
CA GLU A 217 7.81 -2.55 -14.95
C GLU A 217 8.53 -3.03 -16.20
N ARG A 218 9.82 -3.33 -16.05
CA ARG A 218 10.64 -3.84 -17.18
C ARG A 218 10.34 -5.28 -17.52
N SER A 219 9.77 -6.02 -16.58
CA SER A 219 9.50 -7.45 -16.69
C SER A 219 7.99 -7.67 -16.69
N ASP A 220 7.51 -8.48 -17.62
CA ASP A 220 6.12 -8.92 -17.64
C ASP A 220 5.94 -10.03 -16.60
N LEU A 221 5.29 -9.70 -15.48
CA LEU A 221 4.99 -10.64 -14.40
C LEU A 221 3.56 -11.17 -14.59
N PRO A 222 3.37 -12.43 -15.03
CA PRO A 222 2.03 -12.97 -15.25
C PRO A 222 1.23 -13.01 -13.95
N GLY A 223 -0.08 -12.77 -14.03
CA GLY A 223 -0.99 -12.74 -12.89
C GLY A 223 -0.85 -11.48 -12.04
N THR A 224 -1.07 -11.63 -10.73
CA THR A 224 -0.94 -10.56 -9.75
C THR A 224 -0.03 -10.99 -8.62
N THR A 225 0.82 -10.09 -8.13
CA THR A 225 1.52 -10.23 -6.86
C THR A 225 1.24 -9.01 -6.01
N VAL A 226 0.64 -9.24 -4.84
CA VAL A 226 0.43 -8.21 -3.82
C VAL A 226 1.50 -8.34 -2.76
N HIS A 227 2.21 -7.26 -2.48
CA HIS A 227 3.21 -7.16 -1.42
C HIS A 227 2.71 -6.22 -0.34
N MET A 228 2.76 -6.70 0.91
CA MET A 228 2.30 -5.98 2.10
C MET A 228 3.43 -6.01 3.13
N GLU A 229 3.82 -4.85 3.67
CA GLU A 229 4.85 -4.74 4.70
C GLU A 229 4.36 -3.88 5.86
N ILE A 230 4.63 -4.35 7.08
CA ILE A 230 4.35 -3.62 8.32
C ILE A 230 5.50 -3.80 9.32
N LYS A 231 5.84 -2.73 10.01
CA LYS A 231 6.78 -2.76 11.14
C LYS A 231 6.17 -3.50 12.32
N LYS A 232 6.97 -4.35 12.97
CA LYS A 232 6.57 -5.09 14.16
C LYS A 232 6.22 -4.21 15.35
N ASP A 233 6.76 -2.99 15.37
CA ASP A 233 6.47 -2.00 16.41
C ASP A 233 5.35 -1.02 16.03
N SER A 234 4.74 -1.15 14.84
CA SER A 234 3.69 -0.26 14.35
C SER A 234 2.57 -0.06 15.36
N ALA A 235 2.10 1.19 15.43
CA ALA A 235 0.97 1.61 16.26
C ALA A 235 -0.36 1.51 15.50
N THR A 236 -0.36 1.16 14.22
CA THR A 236 -1.56 1.10 13.39
C THR A 236 -2.60 0.19 14.02
N LEU A 237 -3.83 0.70 14.12
CA LEU A 237 -5.01 -0.05 14.54
C LEU A 237 -5.94 -0.20 13.34
N LEU A 238 -6.27 -1.44 13.00
CA LEU A 238 -7.19 -1.76 11.91
C LEU A 238 -8.52 -1.00 12.05
N LYS A 239 -9.02 -0.91 13.28
CA LYS A 239 -10.25 -0.16 13.62
C LYS A 239 -10.18 1.32 13.25
N GLU A 240 -9.05 1.99 13.45
CA GLU A 240 -8.93 3.43 13.15
C GLU A 240 -9.08 3.70 11.65
N ILE A 241 -8.54 2.81 10.81
CA ILE A 241 -8.72 2.91 9.35
C ILE A 241 -10.17 2.60 8.96
N PHE A 242 -10.81 1.60 9.56
CA PHE A 242 -12.24 1.36 9.32
C PHE A 242 -13.10 2.55 9.72
N ASP A 243 -12.93 3.08 10.94
CA ASP A 243 -13.67 4.23 11.46
C ASP A 243 -13.46 5.50 10.60
N GLU A 244 -12.34 5.62 9.89
CA GLU A 244 -12.09 6.75 8.99
C GLU A 244 -13.00 6.73 7.75
N TYR A 245 -13.29 5.54 7.21
CA TYR A 245 -13.94 5.39 5.90
C TYR A 245 -15.34 4.74 5.97
N ALA A 246 -15.60 3.96 7.02
CA ALA A 246 -16.81 3.20 7.23
C ALA A 246 -17.49 3.58 8.55
N ASP A 247 -18.82 3.55 8.54
CA ASP A 247 -19.66 3.81 9.71
C ASP A 247 -20.83 2.81 9.65
N PRO A 248 -20.88 1.82 10.57
CA PRO A 248 -21.95 0.82 10.59
C PRO A 248 -23.36 1.40 10.72
N ASP A 249 -23.49 2.63 11.22
CA ASP A 249 -24.78 3.31 11.39
C ASP A 249 -25.19 4.11 10.13
N LYS A 250 -24.35 4.15 9.09
CA LYS A 250 -24.65 4.76 7.79
C LYS A 250 -24.99 3.72 6.73
N ASP A 251 -25.85 4.12 5.80
CA ASP A 251 -26.10 3.38 4.56
C ASP A 251 -25.71 4.27 3.36
N PRO A 252 -24.67 3.92 2.60
CA PRO A 252 -23.81 2.74 2.76
C PRO A 252 -22.84 2.87 3.95
N SER A 253 -22.42 1.74 4.55
CA SER A 253 -21.48 1.76 5.69
C SER A 253 -20.12 2.36 5.32
N PHE A 254 -19.43 1.79 4.31
CA PHE A 254 -18.29 2.45 3.67
C PHE A 254 -18.81 3.66 2.91
N HIS A 255 -18.66 4.87 3.45
CA HIS A 255 -19.37 6.04 2.94
C HIS A 255 -18.44 7.12 2.40
N LYS A 256 -17.15 7.00 2.69
CA LYS A 256 -16.14 8.00 2.37
C LYS A 256 -15.02 7.41 1.52
N THR A 257 -14.48 8.18 0.58
CA THR A 257 -13.25 7.80 -0.13
C THR A 257 -12.33 9.00 -0.33
N ARG A 258 -11.03 8.75 -0.45
CA ARG A 258 -10.00 9.76 -0.78
C ARG A 258 -9.25 9.33 -2.03
N ILE A 259 -9.28 10.20 -3.04
CA ILE A 259 -8.74 9.93 -4.37
C ILE A 259 -7.66 10.98 -4.68
N PRO A 260 -6.40 10.57 -4.83
CA PRO A 260 -5.38 11.43 -5.41
C PRO A 260 -5.68 11.67 -6.88
N VAL A 261 -5.89 12.94 -7.21
CA VAL A 261 -6.25 13.40 -8.55
C VAL A 261 -5.06 13.26 -9.50
N GLU A 262 -3.81 13.27 -9.00
CA GLU A 262 -2.61 13.02 -9.79
C GLU A 262 -2.66 11.66 -10.53
N LEU A 263 -3.36 10.66 -9.99
CA LEU A 263 -3.58 9.37 -10.68
C LEU A 263 -4.28 9.50 -12.04
N MET A 264 -4.97 10.61 -12.29
CA MET A 264 -5.59 10.93 -13.57
C MET A 264 -4.58 11.44 -14.61
N GLN A 265 -3.41 11.89 -14.18
CA GLN A 265 -2.37 12.44 -15.06
C GLN A 265 -1.56 11.29 -15.64
N HIS A 266 -1.84 10.95 -16.89
CA HIS A 266 -1.06 9.99 -17.65
C HIS A 266 -0.07 10.73 -18.55
N GLU A 267 1.22 10.35 -18.57
CA GLU A 267 2.23 10.82 -19.55
C GLU A 267 2.25 12.35 -19.81
N GLY A 268 2.14 13.17 -18.76
CA GLY A 268 2.17 14.64 -18.89
C GLY A 268 0.85 15.26 -19.37
N GLU A 269 -0.25 14.50 -19.39
CA GLU A 269 -1.58 15.03 -19.65
C GLU A 269 -1.98 16.06 -18.59
N SER A 270 -2.44 17.22 -19.08
CA SER A 270 -3.15 18.19 -18.25
C SER A 270 -4.61 17.77 -18.10
N LEU A 271 -5.18 18.00 -16.91
CA LEU A 271 -6.58 17.68 -16.59
C LEU A 271 -7.51 18.72 -17.18
N LEU A 272 -7.74 18.66 -18.49
CA LEU A 272 -8.44 19.71 -19.24
C LEU A 272 -9.86 19.33 -19.65
N SER A 273 -10.11 18.06 -19.95
CA SER A 273 -11.31 17.62 -20.67
C SER A 273 -12.46 17.18 -19.76
N ARG A 274 -13.69 17.30 -20.27
CA ARG A 274 -14.88 16.70 -19.61
C ARG A 274 -14.81 15.18 -19.54
N SER A 275 -14.21 14.52 -20.52
CA SER A 275 -14.09 13.06 -20.52
C SER A 275 -13.20 12.57 -19.37
N GLN A 276 -12.09 13.26 -19.09
CA GLN A 276 -11.27 12.99 -17.90
C GLN A 276 -12.09 13.18 -16.61
N ALA A 277 -12.85 14.28 -16.50
CA ALA A 277 -13.70 14.51 -15.33
C ALA A 277 -14.76 13.42 -15.14
N LYS A 278 -15.43 12.98 -16.21
CA LYS A 278 -16.41 11.88 -16.17
C LYS A 278 -15.81 10.56 -15.71
N ARG A 279 -14.57 10.25 -16.12
CA ARG A 279 -13.84 9.08 -15.62
C ARG A 279 -13.54 9.19 -14.13
N LEU A 280 -13.10 10.37 -13.68
CA LEU A 280 -12.85 10.63 -12.26
C LEU A 280 -14.10 10.43 -11.41
N ILE A 281 -15.21 11.08 -11.75
CA ILE A 281 -16.45 11.05 -10.94
C ILE A 281 -17.28 9.76 -11.10
N SER A 282 -16.89 8.87 -12.00
CA SER A 282 -17.58 7.58 -12.15
C SER A 282 -17.58 6.83 -10.82
N ARG A 283 -18.77 6.35 -10.41
CA ARG A 283 -19.06 5.65 -9.14
C ARG A 283 -19.00 6.51 -7.87
N PHE A 284 -18.87 7.84 -7.96
CA PHE A 284 -18.92 8.72 -6.78
C PHE A 284 -20.28 8.71 -6.10
N ASP A 285 -21.35 8.41 -6.84
CA ASP A 285 -22.70 8.21 -6.35
C ASP A 285 -22.84 7.02 -5.37
N ARG A 286 -21.81 6.20 -5.22
CA ARG A 286 -21.74 5.13 -4.21
C ARG A 286 -21.22 5.59 -2.85
N PHE A 287 -20.84 6.87 -2.71
CA PHE A 287 -20.26 7.44 -1.51
C PHE A 287 -21.09 8.66 -1.07
N THR A 288 -21.16 8.93 0.23
CA THR A 288 -21.73 10.17 0.75
C THR A 288 -20.69 11.27 0.83
N GLU A 289 -19.40 10.92 0.91
CA GLU A 289 -18.29 11.88 0.94
C GLU A 289 -17.14 11.43 0.04
N VAL A 290 -16.66 12.32 -0.82
CA VAL A 290 -15.51 12.08 -1.69
C VAL A 290 -14.50 13.20 -1.51
N ILE A 291 -13.32 12.84 -1.04
CA ILE A 291 -12.17 13.74 -0.91
C ILE A 291 -11.33 13.64 -2.17
N LEU A 292 -11.24 14.74 -2.92
CA LEU A 292 -10.32 14.90 -4.04
C LEU A 292 -9.03 15.54 -3.53
N ASP A 293 -7.95 14.78 -3.58
CA ASP A 293 -6.64 15.25 -3.21
C ASP A 293 -5.87 15.76 -4.43
N PHE A 294 -5.59 17.06 -4.45
CA PHE A 294 -4.92 17.74 -5.55
C PHE A 294 -3.42 17.93 -5.31
N LYS A 295 -2.82 17.20 -4.36
CA LYS A 295 -1.36 17.15 -4.22
C LYS A 295 -0.73 16.82 -5.58
N ASP A 296 0.35 17.54 -5.90
CA ASP A 296 1.09 17.47 -7.17
C ASP A 296 0.30 17.82 -8.46
N VAL A 297 -0.98 18.23 -8.34
CA VAL A 297 -1.77 18.80 -9.44
C VAL A 297 -1.60 20.31 -9.49
N THR A 298 -0.85 20.80 -10.48
CA THR A 298 -0.56 22.23 -10.63
C THR A 298 -1.74 23.03 -11.16
N GLN A 299 -2.51 22.49 -12.12
CA GLN A 299 -3.63 23.18 -12.76
C GLN A 299 -4.69 22.22 -13.28
N ILE A 300 -5.93 22.71 -13.39
CA ILE A 300 -7.05 22.01 -14.06
C ILE A 300 -7.74 22.94 -15.06
N GLY A 301 -8.26 22.37 -16.14
CA GLY A 301 -8.99 23.10 -17.16
C GLY A 301 -10.43 23.38 -16.75
N GLN A 302 -11.02 24.42 -17.35
CA GLN A 302 -12.39 24.84 -17.05
C GLN A 302 -13.40 23.73 -17.31
N ALA A 303 -13.27 22.99 -18.42
CA ALA A 303 -14.18 21.90 -18.78
C ALA A 303 -14.13 20.74 -17.78
N PHE A 304 -12.94 20.41 -17.27
CA PHE A 304 -12.75 19.42 -16.21
C PHE A 304 -13.40 19.89 -14.90
N ALA A 305 -13.08 21.11 -14.45
CA ALA A 305 -13.63 21.67 -13.21
C ALA A 305 -15.16 21.83 -13.26
N ASP A 306 -15.71 22.30 -14.38
CA ASP A 306 -17.14 22.52 -14.58
C ASP A 306 -17.95 21.22 -14.44
N GLU A 307 -17.44 20.12 -14.99
CA GLU A 307 -18.09 18.82 -14.90
C GLU A 307 -18.14 18.31 -13.45
N ILE A 308 -17.06 18.46 -12.69
CA ILE A 308 -16.95 17.92 -11.31
C ILE A 308 -17.68 18.82 -10.31
N PHE A 309 -17.38 20.12 -10.30
CA PHE A 309 -17.77 21.00 -9.18
C PHE A 309 -19.07 21.74 -9.42
N ARG A 310 -19.64 21.66 -10.63
CA ARG A 310 -20.95 22.25 -10.95
C ARG A 310 -21.92 21.20 -11.47
N VAL A 311 -21.58 20.51 -12.56
CA VAL A 311 -22.52 19.56 -13.18
C VAL A 311 -22.80 18.36 -12.28
N PHE A 312 -21.76 17.69 -11.78
CA PHE A 312 -21.92 16.52 -10.91
C PHE A 312 -22.55 16.89 -9.57
N THR A 313 -22.04 17.92 -8.87
CA THR A 313 -22.61 18.37 -7.60
C THR A 313 -24.09 18.77 -7.70
N ASN A 314 -24.52 19.40 -8.80
CA ASN A 314 -25.93 19.72 -9.02
C ASN A 314 -26.80 18.48 -9.28
N LYS A 315 -26.23 17.42 -9.88
CA LYS A 315 -26.94 16.16 -10.15
C LYS A 315 -26.95 15.21 -8.95
N HIS A 316 -25.96 15.32 -8.08
CA HIS A 316 -25.74 14.44 -6.93
C HIS A 316 -25.56 15.28 -5.65
N PRO A 317 -26.61 15.97 -5.19
CA PRO A 317 -26.53 16.83 -4.00
C PRO A 317 -26.23 16.06 -2.71
N ASP A 318 -26.49 14.76 -2.69
CA ASP A 318 -26.24 13.87 -1.55
C ASP A 318 -24.76 13.46 -1.43
N VAL A 319 -23.93 13.73 -2.45
CA VAL A 319 -22.50 13.43 -2.44
C VAL A 319 -21.71 14.69 -2.07
N HIS A 320 -21.14 14.69 -0.87
CA HIS A 320 -20.29 15.78 -0.39
C HIS A 320 -18.90 15.70 -1.02
N LEU A 321 -18.61 16.59 -1.97
CA LEU A 321 -17.27 16.73 -2.55
C LEU A 321 -16.41 17.67 -1.71
N VAL A 322 -15.28 17.15 -1.21
CA VAL A 322 -14.27 17.91 -0.47
C VAL A 322 -12.99 17.96 -1.29
N THR A 323 -12.30 19.10 -1.29
CA THR A 323 -10.98 19.22 -1.94
C THR A 323 -9.89 19.51 -0.91
N ILE A 324 -8.74 18.87 -1.05
CA ILE A 324 -7.55 19.10 -0.22
C ILE A 324 -6.31 19.30 -1.11
N ASN A 325 -5.26 19.90 -0.54
CA ASN A 325 -3.96 20.10 -1.19
C ASN A 325 -4.02 20.81 -2.56
N THR A 326 -5.01 21.69 -2.78
CA THR A 326 -5.14 22.41 -4.05
C THR A 326 -4.05 23.46 -4.22
N SER A 327 -3.46 23.55 -5.41
CA SER A 327 -2.69 24.73 -5.81
C SER A 327 -3.57 25.98 -5.89
N THR A 328 -2.95 27.17 -5.93
CA THR A 328 -3.65 28.44 -6.14
C THR A 328 -4.47 28.44 -7.43
N ASP A 329 -3.92 27.89 -8.51
CA ASP A 329 -4.58 27.85 -9.82
C ASP A 329 -5.77 26.89 -9.85
N VAL A 330 -5.62 25.73 -9.21
CA VAL A 330 -6.73 24.77 -9.02
C VAL A 330 -7.85 25.41 -8.21
N SER A 331 -7.51 26.00 -7.05
CA SER A 331 -8.48 26.70 -6.19
C SER A 331 -9.23 27.81 -6.93
N ASN A 332 -8.53 28.61 -7.73
CA ASN A 332 -9.13 29.69 -8.52
C ASN A 332 -10.08 29.15 -9.60
N MET A 333 -9.71 28.06 -10.29
CA MET A 333 -10.56 27.45 -11.31
C MET A 333 -11.84 26.86 -10.70
N ILE A 334 -11.75 26.19 -9.55
CA ILE A 334 -12.91 25.62 -8.84
C ILE A 334 -13.89 26.75 -8.46
N LYS A 335 -13.40 27.82 -7.83
CA LYS A 335 -14.23 28.98 -7.46
C LYS A 335 -14.91 29.61 -8.68
N ARG A 336 -14.18 29.73 -9.79
CA ARG A 336 -14.71 30.29 -11.04
C ARG A 336 -15.91 29.49 -11.55
N VAL A 337 -15.79 28.16 -11.66
CA VAL A 337 -16.89 27.34 -12.18
C VAL A 337 -18.08 27.29 -11.23
N GLN A 338 -17.85 27.29 -9.92
CA GLN A 338 -18.92 27.34 -8.91
C GLN A 338 -19.69 28.67 -8.90
N SER A 339 -19.02 29.77 -9.25
CA SER A 339 -19.67 31.09 -9.37
C SER A 339 -20.46 31.28 -10.66
N THR A 340 -20.32 30.36 -11.62
CA THR A 340 -21.00 30.42 -12.92
C THR A 340 -22.36 29.73 -12.79
N LYS A 341 -23.45 30.49 -13.00
CA LYS A 341 -24.83 29.97 -12.93
C LYS A 341 -25.11 28.93 -14.02
#